data_AF-A0A382TSS1-F1
#
_entry.id   AF-A0A382TSS1-F1
#
_cell.length_a   1.000
_cell.length_b   1.000
_cell.length_c   1.000
_cell.angle_alpha   90.00
_cell.angle_beta   90.00
_cell.angle_gamma   90.00
#
_symmetry.space_group_name_H-M   'P 1'
#
loop_
_entity.id
_entity.type
_entity.pdbx_description
1 polymer ?
#
loop_
_entity_poly.entity_id
_entity_poly.type
_entity_poly.pdbx_seq_one_letter_code
_entity_poly.pdbx_strand_id
1 'polypeptide(L)'
;FMKSKGGGSIINLSSASYLMGNVGYPAYIASKAGITGLTRSLARELGEDGIRVNTLIPGWVLTDRQIKLWANDKDLASHLNKQCIKEHLIPNDLIDSTLFLASNASRMMTGQALVVDGGVVVTG
;
A
#
# COMPACT_ATOMS: atom_id res chain seq x y z
N PHE A 1 -17.05 4.14 16.89
CA PHE A 1 -17.00 2.67 17.10
C PHE A 1 -15.64 2.18 17.62
N MET A 2 -14.50 2.51 16.98
CA MET A 2 -13.17 2.04 17.45
C MET A 2 -12.78 2.62 18.82
N LYS A 3 -12.89 3.93 19.02
CA LYS A 3 -12.64 4.59 20.32
C LYS A 3 -13.43 3.94 21.46
N SER A 4 -14.73 3.72 21.26
CA SER A 4 -15.60 3.04 22.23
C SER A 4 -15.27 1.56 22.46
N LYS A 5 -14.40 0.95 21.65
CA LYS A 5 -13.91 -0.43 21.80
C LYS A 5 -12.48 -0.49 22.35
N GLY A 6 -11.90 0.65 22.75
CA GLY A 6 -10.56 0.72 23.35
C GLY A 6 -9.40 0.85 22.36
N GLY A 7 -9.69 1.13 21.08
CA GLY A 7 -8.67 1.33 20.06
C GLY A 7 -8.96 0.58 18.75
N GLY A 8 -7.98 0.56 17.85
CA GLY A 8 -8.13 -0.11 16.56
C GLY A 8 -6.96 0.08 15.59
N SER A 9 -7.14 -0.42 14.37
CA SER A 9 -6.19 -0.25 13.25
C SER A 9 -6.93 0.20 12.01
N ILE A 10 -6.55 1.35 11.48
CA ILE A 10 -6.99 1.87 10.18
C ILE A 10 -5.86 1.63 9.18
N ILE A 11 -6.19 0.96 8.07
CA ILE A 11 -5.24 0.64 7.00
C ILE A 11 -5.75 1.30 5.72
N ASN A 12 -5.07 2.37 5.30
CA ASN A 12 -5.36 3.04 4.05
C ASN A 12 -4.65 2.35 2.88
N LEU A 13 -5.20 2.47 1.67
CA LEU A 13 -4.58 1.94 0.45
C LEU A 13 -4.07 3.06 -0.46
N SER A 14 -2.75 3.13 -0.63
CA SER A 14 -2.11 3.99 -1.62
C SER A 14 -1.66 3.19 -2.85
N SER A 15 -0.51 3.49 -3.45
CA SER A 15 -0.01 2.88 -4.71
C SER A 15 1.46 3.15 -4.93
N ALA A 16 2.24 2.14 -5.34
CA ALA A 16 3.63 2.29 -5.74
C ALA A 16 3.81 3.32 -6.87
N SER A 17 2.78 3.53 -7.71
CA SER A 17 2.83 4.50 -8.81
C SER A 17 3.16 5.93 -8.35
N TYR A 18 2.72 6.35 -7.16
CA TYR A 18 3.04 7.71 -6.69
C TYR A 18 4.51 7.85 -6.29
N LEU A 19 5.12 6.78 -5.76
CA LEU A 19 6.54 6.77 -5.40
C LEU A 19 7.43 6.78 -6.65
N MET A 20 6.98 6.14 -7.74
CA MET A 20 7.68 6.16 -9.03
C MET A 20 7.45 7.44 -9.84
N GLY A 21 6.45 8.26 -9.48
CA GLY A 21 6.09 9.44 -10.27
C GLY A 21 5.60 9.10 -11.68
N ASN A 22 4.86 7.99 -11.84
CA ASN A 22 4.43 7.53 -13.16
C ASN A 22 3.62 8.59 -13.93
N VAL A 23 3.89 8.68 -15.23
CA VAL A 23 3.25 9.63 -16.15
C VAL A 23 1.86 9.19 -16.59
N GLY A 24 1.02 10.14 -17.02
CA GLY A 24 -0.28 9.88 -17.65
C GLY A 24 -1.50 9.94 -16.74
N TYR A 25 -1.32 10.11 -15.42
CA TYR A 25 -2.45 10.15 -14.47
C TYR A 25 -2.16 11.00 -13.20
N PRO A 26 -1.84 12.31 -13.34
CA PRO A 26 -1.41 13.16 -12.23
C PRO A 26 -2.44 13.29 -11.10
N ALA A 27 -3.74 13.28 -11.40
CA ALA A 27 -4.79 13.31 -10.37
C ALA A 27 -4.78 12.05 -9.49
N TYR A 28 -4.51 10.88 -10.08
CA TYR A 28 -4.36 9.63 -9.33
C TYR A 28 -3.09 9.68 -8.47
N ILE A 29 -1.97 10.15 -9.02
CA ILE A 29 -0.71 10.33 -8.28
C ILE A 29 -0.92 11.24 -7.06
N ALA A 30 -1.53 12.41 -7.27
CA ALA A 30 -1.83 13.36 -6.20
C ALA A 30 -2.74 12.77 -5.12
N SER A 31 -3.82 12.07 -5.52
CA SER A 31 -4.72 11.39 -4.59
C SER A 31 -3.97 10.35 -3.74
N LYS A 32 -3.14 9.53 -4.38
CA LYS A 32 -2.40 8.45 -3.70
C LYS A 32 -1.28 8.98 -2.81
N ALA A 33 -0.62 10.06 -3.19
CA ALA A 33 0.31 10.78 -2.34
C ALA A 33 -0.40 11.39 -1.10
N GLY A 34 -1.57 11.99 -1.29
CA GLY A 34 -2.34 12.61 -0.20
C GLY A 34 -2.72 11.62 0.92
N ILE A 35 -2.92 10.34 0.59
CA ILE A 35 -3.23 9.29 1.58
C ILE A 35 -2.12 9.11 2.62
N THR A 36 -0.84 9.28 2.26
CA THR A 36 0.25 9.15 3.23
C THR A 36 0.33 10.35 4.17
N GLY A 37 0.05 11.56 3.66
CA GLY A 37 -0.15 12.76 4.49
C GLY A 37 -1.31 12.60 5.46
N LEU A 38 -2.47 12.15 4.96
CA LEU A 38 -3.67 11.87 5.76
C LEU A 38 -3.37 10.85 6.88
N THR A 39 -2.68 9.76 6.54
CA THR A 39 -2.27 8.71 7.48
C THR A 39 -1.43 9.28 8.62
N ARG A 40 -0.48 10.16 8.32
CA ARG A 40 0.39 10.77 9.34
C ARG A 40 -0.38 11.74 10.25
N SER A 41 -1.33 12.51 9.71
CA SER A 41 -2.17 13.40 10.53
C SER A 41 -3.05 12.58 11.46
N LEU A 42 -3.81 11.63 10.91
CA LEU A 42 -4.72 10.79 11.68
C LEU A 42 -4.00 9.92 12.72
N ALA A 43 -2.78 9.47 12.44
CA ALA A 43 -1.97 8.75 13.42
C ALA A 43 -1.66 9.61 14.67
N ARG A 44 -1.49 10.93 14.52
CA ARG A 44 -1.32 11.85 15.64
C ARG A 44 -2.64 12.15 16.34
N GLU A 45 -3.69 12.44 15.56
CA GLU A 45 -5.00 12.81 16.09
C GLU A 45 -5.69 11.67 16.85
N LEU A 46 -5.53 10.42 16.38
CA LEU A 46 -6.24 9.26 16.93
C LEU A 46 -5.36 8.38 17.84
N GLY A 47 -4.08 8.71 17.98
CA GLY A 47 -3.13 7.91 18.76
C GLY A 47 -3.51 7.83 20.25
N GLU A 48 -3.99 8.92 20.83
CA GLU A 48 -4.46 8.95 22.24
C GLU A 48 -5.67 8.05 22.48
N ASP A 49 -6.45 7.76 21.43
CA ASP A 49 -7.59 6.84 21.47
C ASP A 49 -7.17 5.36 21.25
N GLY A 50 -5.87 5.07 21.21
CA GLY A 50 -5.35 3.73 20.94
C GLY A 50 -5.60 3.26 19.50
N ILE A 51 -5.81 4.19 18.56
CA ILE A 51 -6.09 3.88 17.16
C ILE A 51 -4.81 4.11 16.34
N ARG A 52 -4.33 3.05 15.70
CA ARG A 52 -3.20 3.11 14.76
C ARG A 52 -3.71 3.42 13.36
N VAL A 53 -2.97 4.19 12.61
CA VAL A 53 -3.29 4.52 11.21
C VAL A 53 -2.05 4.31 10.37
N ASN A 54 -2.09 3.37 9.43
CA ASN A 54 -0.99 3.10 8.50
C ASN A 54 -1.51 3.05 7.06
N THR A 55 -0.60 3.17 6.10
CA THR A 55 -0.88 2.97 4.68
C THR A 55 -0.21 1.69 4.20
N LEU A 56 -0.93 0.87 3.44
CA LEU A 56 -0.36 -0.18 2.61
C LEU A 56 -0.22 0.34 1.17
N ILE A 57 0.95 0.12 0.57
CA ILE A 57 1.33 0.59 -0.77
C ILE A 57 1.62 -0.63 -1.66
N PRO A 58 0.65 -1.06 -2.48
CA PRO A 58 0.84 -2.15 -3.42
C PRO A 58 1.70 -1.77 -4.64
N GLY A 59 2.46 -2.74 -5.15
CA GLY A 59 2.98 -2.79 -6.53
C GLY A 59 1.89 -3.14 -7.55
N TRP A 60 2.28 -3.77 -8.68
CA TRP A 60 1.29 -4.22 -9.67
C TRP A 60 0.72 -5.59 -9.31
N VAL A 61 -0.42 -5.58 -8.63
CA VAL A 61 -1.14 -6.81 -8.25
C VAL A 61 -2.00 -7.31 -9.40
N LEU A 62 -1.78 -8.55 -9.83
CA LEU A 62 -2.54 -9.21 -10.89
C LEU A 62 -3.91 -9.68 -10.36
N THR A 63 -4.87 -8.76 -10.42
CA THR A 63 -6.28 -9.06 -10.21
C THR A 63 -6.95 -9.47 -11.52
N ASP A 64 -8.09 -10.16 -11.46
CA ASP A 64 -8.87 -10.54 -12.66
C ASP A 64 -9.13 -9.37 -13.62
N ARG A 65 -9.39 -8.18 -13.07
CA ARG A 65 -9.59 -6.96 -13.85
C ARG A 65 -8.32 -6.51 -14.56
N GLN A 66 -7.18 -6.58 -13.88
CA GLN A 66 -5.87 -6.22 -14.46
C GLN A 66 -5.49 -7.20 -15.57
N ILE A 67 -5.69 -8.50 -15.32
CA ILE A 67 -5.43 -9.57 -16.30
C ILE A 67 -6.23 -9.33 -17.58
N LYS A 68 -7.53 -9.01 -17.45
CA LYS A 68 -8.42 -8.82 -18.61
C LYS A 68 -8.17 -7.55 -19.42
N LEU A 69 -7.63 -6.49 -18.81
CA LEU A 69 -7.63 -5.16 -19.40
C LEU A 69 -6.23 -4.59 -19.68
N TRP A 70 -5.19 -5.02 -18.96
CA TRP A 70 -3.88 -4.34 -18.94
C TRP A 70 -2.67 -5.28 -18.94
N ALA A 71 -2.83 -6.55 -18.56
CA ALA A 71 -1.71 -7.50 -18.46
C ALA A 71 -1.42 -8.18 -19.81
N ASN A 72 -0.69 -7.50 -20.69
CA ASN A 72 -0.06 -8.16 -21.84
C ASN A 72 1.38 -8.60 -21.49
N ASP A 73 1.88 -9.60 -22.20
CA ASP A 73 3.18 -10.23 -21.91
C ASP A 73 4.34 -9.23 -21.89
N LYS A 74 4.31 -8.22 -22.77
CA LYS A 74 5.36 -7.20 -22.86
C LYS A 74 5.39 -6.33 -21.60
N ASP A 75 4.24 -5.85 -21.16
CA ASP A 75 4.14 -4.99 -19.98
C ASP A 75 4.43 -5.77 -18.70
N LEU A 76 3.97 -7.02 -18.61
CA LEU A 76 4.29 -7.93 -17.51
C LEU A 76 5.80 -8.18 -17.40
N ALA A 77 6.47 -8.50 -18.51
CA ALA A 77 7.92 -8.68 -18.53
C ALA A 77 8.67 -7.38 -18.18
N SER A 78 8.21 -6.24 -18.69
CA SER A 78 8.76 -4.92 -18.36
C SER A 78 8.67 -4.61 -16.87
N HIS A 79 7.54 -4.95 -16.23
CA HIS A 79 7.38 -4.76 -14.79
C HIS A 79 8.26 -5.70 -13.97
N LEU A 80 8.31 -6.99 -14.32
CA LEU A 80 9.19 -7.96 -13.66
C LEU A 80 10.66 -7.56 -13.75
N ASN A 81 11.10 -6.94 -14.84
CA ASN A 81 12.46 -6.43 -14.95
C ASN A 81 12.79 -5.37 -13.90
N LYS A 82 11.81 -4.56 -13.48
CA LYS A 82 11.97 -3.54 -12.43
C LYS A 82 11.92 -4.11 -11.00
N GLN A 83 11.22 -5.22 -10.79
CA GLN A 83 11.13 -5.85 -9.48
C GLN A 83 12.45 -6.51 -9.07
N CYS A 84 12.77 -6.53 -7.78
CA CYS A 84 13.86 -7.37 -7.26
C CYS A 84 13.45 -8.86 -7.24
N ILE A 85 12.25 -9.16 -6.75
CA ILE A 85 11.67 -10.51 -6.76
C ILE A 85 10.99 -10.74 -8.10
N LYS A 86 11.40 -11.76 -8.86
CA LYS A 86 10.91 -12.01 -10.23
C LYS A 86 9.62 -12.85 -10.28
N GLU A 87 8.65 -12.45 -9.47
CA GLU A 87 7.33 -13.07 -9.36
C GLU A 87 6.23 -12.02 -9.44
N HIS A 88 5.13 -12.32 -10.11
CA HIS A 88 4.00 -11.40 -10.17
C HIS A 88 3.30 -11.33 -8.82
N LEU A 89 3.02 -10.11 -8.34
CA LEU A 89 2.23 -9.93 -7.14
C LEU A 89 0.80 -10.42 -7.35
N ILE A 90 0.31 -11.21 -6.40
CA ILE A 90 -1.05 -11.73 -6.33
C ILE A 90 -1.80 -11.10 -5.15
N PRO A 91 -3.15 -11.18 -5.11
CA PRO A 91 -3.93 -10.61 -4.02
C PRO A 91 -3.48 -11.07 -2.62
N ASN A 92 -3.03 -12.32 -2.49
CA ASN A 92 -2.59 -12.88 -1.21
C ASN A 92 -1.40 -12.13 -0.60
N ASP A 93 -0.48 -11.59 -1.42
CA ASP A 93 0.67 -10.84 -0.93
C ASP A 93 0.25 -9.57 -0.16
N LEU A 94 -0.90 -9.00 -0.53
CA LEU A 94 -1.50 -7.88 0.21
C LEU A 94 -2.31 -8.30 1.42
N ILE A 95 -2.94 -9.48 1.38
CA ILE A 95 -3.77 -9.98 2.49
C ILE A 95 -2.91 -10.14 3.74
N ASP A 96 -1.78 -10.84 3.62
CA ASP A 96 -0.91 -11.11 4.78
C ASP A 96 -0.32 -9.83 5.36
N SER A 97 0.09 -8.89 4.50
CA SER A 97 0.57 -7.57 4.92
C SER A 97 -0.52 -6.73 5.59
N THR A 98 -1.77 -6.83 5.13
CA THR A 98 -2.93 -6.19 5.76
C THR A 98 -3.22 -6.80 7.12
N LEU A 99 -3.19 -8.13 7.23
CA LEU A 99 -3.39 -8.85 8.49
C LEU A 99 -2.30 -8.51 9.50
N PHE A 100 -1.04 -8.41 9.07
CA PHE A 100 0.06 -7.93 9.91
C PHE A 100 -0.23 -6.53 10.49
N LEU A 101 -0.61 -5.57 9.64
CA LEU A 101 -0.96 -4.21 10.06
C LEU A 101 -2.21 -4.15 10.95
N ALA A 102 -3.14 -5.09 10.79
CA ALA A 102 -4.33 -5.21 11.63
C ALA A 102 -4.02 -5.87 13.00
N SER A 103 -3.02 -6.74 13.05
CA SER A 103 -2.69 -7.55 14.22
C SER A 103 -1.88 -6.81 15.30
N ASN A 104 -1.69 -7.47 16.45
CA ASN A 104 -0.80 -7.01 17.52
C ASN A 104 0.69 -7.08 17.16
N ALA A 105 1.07 -7.77 16.08
CA ALA A 105 2.46 -7.79 15.62
C ALA A 105 2.96 -6.40 15.22
N SER A 106 2.04 -5.51 14.82
CA SER A 106 2.31 -4.10 14.48
C SER A 106 1.80 -3.12 15.54
N ARG A 107 1.63 -3.55 16.81
CA ARG A 107 1.01 -2.73 17.88
C ARG A 107 1.69 -1.38 18.16
N MET A 108 2.96 -1.22 17.81
CA MET A 108 3.71 0.04 17.95
C MET A 108 4.00 0.73 16.60
N MET A 109 3.33 0.31 15.53
CA MET A 109 3.47 0.90 14.20
C MET A 109 2.23 1.76 13.90
N THR A 110 2.44 3.08 13.76
CA THR A 110 1.44 4.04 13.32
C THR A 110 2.12 5.15 12.50
N GLY A 111 1.37 5.79 11.60
CA GLY A 111 1.86 6.81 10.68
C GLY A 111 2.78 6.29 9.57
N GLN A 112 2.91 4.97 9.42
CA GLN A 112 3.82 4.34 8.47
C GLN A 112 3.18 4.10 7.11
N ALA A 113 4.03 3.98 6.09
CA ALA A 113 3.68 3.52 4.77
C ALA A 113 4.45 2.22 4.48
N LEU A 114 3.75 1.09 4.43
CA LEU A 114 4.31 -0.22 4.16
C LEU A 114 4.18 -0.55 2.68
N VAL A 115 5.31 -0.68 1.98
CA VAL A 115 5.36 -1.04 0.57
C VAL A 115 5.38 -2.55 0.40
N VAL A 116 4.54 -3.06 -0.51
CA VAL A 116 4.48 -4.46 -0.93
C VAL A 116 4.45 -4.48 -2.45
N ASP A 117 5.63 -4.50 -3.07
CA ASP A 117 5.79 -4.30 -4.51
C ASP A 117 6.85 -5.21 -5.15
N GLY A 118 7.42 -6.17 -4.42
CA GLY A 118 8.52 -7.01 -4.92
C GLY A 118 9.85 -6.26 -5.07
N GLY A 119 9.99 -5.08 -4.46
CA GLY A 119 11.19 -4.24 -4.49
C GLY A 119 11.31 -3.47 -5.79
N VAL A 120 10.33 -2.62 -6.10
CA VAL A 120 10.35 -1.75 -7.29
C VAL A 120 10.72 -0.32 -6.93
N VAL A 121 10.17 0.21 -5.84
CA VAL A 121 10.15 1.67 -5.60
C VAL A 121 11.15 2.20 -4.58
N VAL A 122 11.75 1.32 -3.77
CA VAL A 122 12.72 1.71 -2.71
C VAL A 122 14.14 1.21 -3.04
N THR A 123 14.27 0.40 -4.08
CA THR A 123 15.55 -0.08 -4.60
C THR A 123 16.00 0.87 -5.70
N GLY A 124 17.13 1.55 -5.46
CA GLY A 124 17.63 2.65 -6.29
C GLY A 124 17.71 2.35 -7.77
#